data_AF-A0A2K8MJL0-F1
#
_entry.id   AF-A0A2K8MJL0-F1
#
_cell.length_a   1.000
_cell.length_b   1.000
_cell.length_c   1.000
_cell.angle_alpha   90.00
_cell.angle_beta   90.00
_cell.angle_gamma   90.00
#
_symmetry.space_group_name_H-M   'P 1'
#
loop_
_entity.id
_entity.type
_entity.pdbx_description
1 polymer ?
#
loop_
_entity_poly.entity_id
_entity_poly.type
_entity_poly.pdbx_seq_one_letter_code
_entity_poly.pdbx_strand_id
1 'polypeptide(L)'
;MKKHHLILGLAPALALAACGGNETATNTTTADNMAGMDMPGDANWTDNGAGNAMAAEAASPGQKFANDVGASDYYEIEAGKLAQEKAQAQPLKDFGKLMVEHHTASTDKLKAAGAKASPAITPSPALSVEQEAGLEALRQAEGAAFDTAYKAQQIAAHEKALTLVKGYAATGDVPELKKFASDAEKVVQAHLTKIKGL
;
A
#
# COMPACT_ATOMS: atom_id res chain seq x y z
N MET A 1 -12.01 -56.68 9.17
CA MET A 1 -10.63 -57.17 9.37
C MET A 1 -10.08 -57.77 8.08
N LYS A 2 -9.15 -57.09 7.39
CA LYS A 2 -8.18 -57.64 6.40
C LYS A 2 -7.37 -56.45 5.84
N LYS A 3 -6.20 -56.19 6.44
CA LYS A 3 -4.83 -56.44 5.95
C LYS A 3 -4.29 -55.29 5.08
N HIS A 4 -3.29 -54.60 5.65
CA HIS A 4 -2.47 -53.57 5.03
C HIS A 4 -1.49 -54.17 4.03
N HIS A 5 -1.22 -53.46 2.94
CA HIS A 5 -0.01 -53.62 2.14
C HIS A 5 0.69 -52.27 1.97
N LEU A 6 1.87 -52.21 2.59
CA LEU A 6 2.95 -51.26 2.47
C LEU A 6 3.57 -51.38 1.06
N ILE A 7 3.69 -50.28 0.31
CA ILE A 7 4.61 -50.21 -0.85
C ILE A 7 5.50 -48.98 -0.73
N LEU A 8 6.78 -49.31 -0.76
CA LEU A 8 8.02 -48.55 -0.73
C LEU A 8 8.30 -47.94 -2.11
N GLY A 9 8.83 -46.71 -2.15
CA GLY A 9 9.91 -46.41 -3.11
C GLY A 9 9.81 -45.15 -3.98
N LEU A 10 10.87 -44.36 -3.85
CA LEU A 10 11.61 -43.64 -4.90
C LEU A 10 11.25 -42.17 -5.20
N ALA A 11 12.05 -41.28 -4.61
CA ALA A 11 12.28 -39.92 -5.07
C ALA A 11 13.44 -39.90 -6.10
N PRO A 12 13.43 -38.94 -7.04
CA PRO A 12 14.65 -38.35 -7.53
C PRO A 12 14.66 -36.82 -7.35
N ALA A 13 15.72 -36.33 -6.71
CA ALA A 13 16.11 -34.94 -6.69
C ALA A 13 16.70 -34.56 -8.05
N LEU A 14 16.31 -33.40 -8.60
CA LEU A 14 16.95 -32.79 -9.75
C LEU A 14 17.36 -31.36 -9.38
N ALA A 15 18.65 -31.17 -9.13
CA ALA A 15 19.27 -29.86 -9.00
C ALA A 15 19.84 -29.47 -10.38
N LEU A 16 19.48 -28.29 -10.88
CA LEU A 16 20.06 -27.72 -12.09
C LEU A 16 20.94 -26.52 -11.72
N ALA A 17 22.20 -26.63 -12.09
CA ALA A 17 23.25 -25.64 -11.85
C ALA A 17 23.07 -24.40 -12.75
N ALA A 18 23.26 -23.21 -12.17
CA ALA A 18 23.44 -21.96 -12.90
C ALA A 18 24.91 -21.52 -12.78
N CYS A 19 25.61 -21.44 -13.91
CA CYS A 19 26.89 -20.75 -14.04
C CYS A 19 26.78 -19.66 -15.10
N GLY A 20 27.30 -18.48 -14.77
CA GLY A 20 27.16 -17.25 -15.54
C GLY A 20 28.10 -17.10 -16.74
N GLY A 21 27.92 -15.97 -17.43
CA GLY A 21 28.77 -15.45 -18.49
C GLY A 21 28.36 -14.01 -18.78
N ASN A 22 29.25 -13.07 -18.47
CA ASN A 22 29.13 -11.63 -18.67
C ASN A 22 29.93 -11.28 -19.93
N GLU A 23 29.28 -10.84 -21.00
CA GLU A 23 29.93 -10.46 -22.26
C GLU A 23 29.59 -9.01 -22.62
N THR A 24 30.57 -8.12 -22.41
CA THR A 24 30.58 -6.73 -22.87
C THR A 24 30.81 -6.72 -24.37
N ALA A 25 29.81 -6.37 -25.16
CA ALA A 25 29.97 -6.16 -26.60
C ALA A 25 30.41 -4.71 -26.87
N THR A 26 31.72 -4.49 -26.96
CA THR A 26 32.30 -3.39 -27.75
C THR A 26 32.20 -3.75 -29.22
N ASN A 27 31.56 -2.92 -30.04
CA ASN A 27 31.69 -3.03 -31.49
C ASN A 27 32.02 -1.66 -32.07
N THR A 28 33.29 -1.50 -32.44
CA THR A 28 33.80 -0.43 -33.30
C THR A 28 34.15 -1.08 -34.64
N THR A 29 33.45 -0.71 -35.71
CA THR A 29 34.00 -0.78 -37.06
C THR A 29 33.70 0.50 -37.83
N THR A 30 34.80 1.04 -38.32
CA THR A 30 35.11 2.21 -39.13
C THR A 30 34.35 2.34 -40.47
N ALA A 31 34.07 3.60 -40.82
CA ALA A 31 33.94 4.32 -42.12
C ALA A 31 33.90 3.52 -43.44
N ASP A 32 33.03 3.82 -44.41
CA ASP A 32 33.11 4.89 -45.45
C ASP A 32 31.82 4.76 -46.34
N ASN A 33 31.26 5.70 -47.11
CA ASN A 33 31.71 6.97 -47.66
C ASN A 33 30.52 7.86 -48.10
N MET A 34 30.86 9.12 -48.32
CA MET A 34 30.06 10.34 -48.54
C MET A 34 29.24 10.46 -49.83
N ALA A 35 28.14 11.23 -49.74
CA ALA A 35 27.79 12.39 -50.58
C ALA A 35 26.51 13.02 -49.97
N GLY A 36 26.34 14.30 -49.68
CA GLY A 36 27.03 15.53 -50.00
C GLY A 36 25.93 16.60 -50.07
N MET A 37 25.94 17.60 -49.20
CA MET A 37 25.35 18.93 -49.44
C MET A 37 25.82 19.86 -48.31
N ASP A 38 26.62 20.84 -48.72
CA ASP A 38 27.25 21.89 -47.93
C ASP A 38 26.28 23.06 -47.76
N MET A 39 26.16 23.63 -46.55
CA MET A 39 25.77 25.02 -46.32
C MET A 39 26.45 25.53 -45.03
N PRO A 40 27.15 26.68 -45.07
CA PRO A 40 27.78 27.30 -43.91
C PRO A 40 26.80 28.26 -43.20
N GLY A 41 26.87 28.35 -41.89
CA GLY A 41 26.04 29.27 -41.10
C GLY A 41 26.07 28.99 -39.61
N ASP A 42 27.21 29.29 -39.01
CA ASP A 42 27.44 29.69 -37.63
C ASP A 42 26.22 30.29 -36.89
N ALA A 43 25.54 29.43 -36.14
CA ALA A 43 24.70 29.82 -35.01
C ALA A 43 25.04 28.92 -33.82
N ASN A 44 25.76 29.51 -32.87
CA ASN A 44 26.02 29.03 -31.51
C ASN A 44 24.72 28.56 -30.83
N TRP A 45 24.42 27.25 -30.90
CA TRP A 45 23.37 26.64 -30.11
C TRP A 45 24.01 26.06 -28.85
N THR A 46 24.05 26.87 -27.79
CA THR A 46 24.27 26.33 -26.44
C THR A 46 23.06 25.46 -26.10
N ASP A 47 23.24 24.15 -26.18
CA ASP A 47 22.39 23.17 -25.52
C ASP A 47 22.53 23.37 -24.00
N ASN A 48 21.69 24.27 -23.48
CA ASN A 48 21.38 24.38 -22.06
C ASN A 48 19.91 23.99 -21.90
N GLY A 49 19.61 22.75 -22.25
CA GLY A 49 18.32 22.11 -22.03
C GLY A 49 18.49 20.80 -21.30
N ALA A 50 19.41 20.74 -20.32
CA ALA A 50 19.38 19.73 -19.26
C ALA A 50 18.01 19.79 -18.60
N GLY A 51 17.05 19.07 -19.17
CA GLY A 51 15.77 18.81 -18.59
C GLY A 51 16.06 18.14 -17.26
N ASN A 52 15.92 18.92 -16.18
CA ASN A 52 15.79 18.41 -14.83
C ASN A 52 14.67 17.38 -14.88
N ALA A 53 15.03 16.11 -15.12
CA ALA A 53 14.30 15.00 -14.59
C ALA A 53 14.39 15.20 -13.07
N MET A 54 13.43 15.96 -12.53
CA MET A 54 13.20 16.07 -11.11
C MET A 54 13.01 14.64 -10.63
N ALA A 55 14.08 14.05 -10.09
CA ALA A 55 13.96 12.86 -9.27
C ALA A 55 12.88 13.18 -8.25
N ALA A 56 11.80 12.41 -8.24
CA ALA A 56 10.70 12.64 -7.30
C ALA A 56 11.31 12.71 -5.90
N GLU A 57 11.29 13.89 -5.27
CA GLU A 57 11.78 14.03 -3.92
C GLU A 57 11.01 13.05 -3.04
N ALA A 58 11.75 12.31 -2.21
CA ALA A 58 11.13 11.38 -1.28
C ALA A 58 10.15 12.15 -0.39
N ALA A 59 8.91 11.65 -0.29
CA ALA A 59 7.88 12.28 0.53
C ALA A 59 8.38 12.49 1.98
N SER A 60 8.08 13.64 2.56
CA SER A 60 8.41 13.91 3.97
C SER A 60 7.77 12.86 4.88
N PRO A 61 8.32 12.60 6.08
CA PRO A 61 7.72 11.66 7.02
C PRO A 61 6.24 11.97 7.32
N GLY A 62 5.89 13.25 7.49
CA GLY A 62 4.51 13.69 7.64
C GLY A 62 3.63 13.43 6.42
N GLN A 63 4.13 13.68 5.21
CA GLN A 63 3.38 13.38 3.98
C GLN A 63 3.16 11.88 3.83
N LYS A 64 4.18 11.06 4.12
CA LYS A 64 4.05 9.60 4.10
C LYS A 64 3.02 9.12 5.12
N PHE A 65 3.08 9.60 6.35
CA PHE A 65 2.09 9.28 7.38
C PHE A 65 0.66 9.63 6.94
N ALA A 66 0.45 10.83 6.40
CA ALA A 66 -0.85 11.26 5.91
C ALA A 66 -1.36 10.38 4.75
N ASN A 67 -0.48 9.99 3.82
CA ASN A 67 -0.85 9.09 2.73
C ASN A 67 -1.21 7.69 3.25
N ASP A 68 -0.41 7.13 4.17
CA ASP A 68 -0.61 5.80 4.74
C ASP A 68 -1.92 5.71 5.54
N VAL A 69 -2.19 6.70 6.41
CA VAL A 69 -3.47 6.74 7.15
C VAL A 69 -4.65 6.95 6.20
N GLY A 70 -4.53 7.84 5.22
CA GLY A 70 -5.59 8.03 4.24
C GLY A 70 -5.89 6.75 3.44
N ALA A 71 -4.87 5.97 3.09
CA ALA A 71 -5.03 4.69 2.41
C ALA A 71 -5.67 3.64 3.35
N SER A 72 -5.28 3.63 4.62
CA SER A 72 -5.93 2.81 5.65
C SER A 72 -7.41 3.15 5.78
N ASP A 73 -7.78 4.42 5.92
CA ASP A 73 -9.18 4.85 6.03
C ASP A 73 -9.97 4.45 4.78
N TYR A 74 -9.41 4.65 3.59
CA TYR A 74 -10.07 4.26 2.34
C TYR A 74 -10.33 2.76 2.26
N TYR A 75 -9.34 1.94 2.62
CA TYR A 75 -9.51 0.49 2.71
C TYR A 75 -10.62 0.09 3.69
N GLU A 76 -10.63 0.66 4.90
CA GLU A 76 -11.60 0.30 5.95
C GLU A 76 -13.03 0.74 5.59
N ILE A 77 -13.18 1.86 4.88
CA ILE A 77 -14.47 2.30 4.34
C ILE A 77 -14.99 1.28 3.31
N GLU A 78 -14.17 0.87 2.35
CA GLU A 78 -14.59 -0.08 1.31
C GLU A 78 -14.88 -1.48 1.90
N ALA A 79 -14.03 -1.97 2.81
CA ALA A 79 -14.26 -3.23 3.52
C ALA A 79 -15.54 -3.17 4.38
N GLY A 80 -15.79 -2.04 5.06
CA GLY A 80 -16.99 -1.83 5.87
C GLY A 80 -18.29 -1.78 5.05
N LYS A 81 -18.24 -1.26 3.80
CA LYS A 81 -19.37 -1.33 2.86
C LYS A 81 -19.65 -2.78 2.45
N LEU A 82 -18.62 -3.54 2.10
CA LEU A 82 -18.75 -4.97 1.77
C LEU A 82 -19.34 -5.76 2.94
N ALA A 83 -18.94 -5.45 4.19
CA ALA A 83 -19.49 -6.11 5.35
C ALA A 83 -20.98 -5.84 5.57
N GLN A 84 -21.44 -4.61 5.36
CA GLN A 84 -22.87 -4.28 5.47
C GLN A 84 -23.70 -5.05 4.44
N GLU A 85 -23.16 -5.25 3.24
CA GLU A 85 -23.82 -5.97 2.15
C GLU A 85 -23.79 -7.50 2.34
N LYS A 86 -22.61 -8.06 2.60
CA LYS A 86 -22.34 -9.49 2.41
C LYS A 86 -22.28 -10.29 3.71
N ALA A 87 -22.02 -9.66 4.86
CA ALA A 87 -21.85 -10.41 6.11
C ALA A 87 -23.13 -11.18 6.48
N GLN A 88 -22.99 -12.36 7.07
CA GLN A 88 -24.14 -13.13 7.59
C GLN A 88 -24.43 -12.77 9.03
N ALA A 89 -23.39 -12.60 9.84
CA ALA A 89 -23.52 -12.20 11.23
C ALA A 89 -23.91 -10.72 11.35
N GLN A 90 -25.07 -10.44 11.97
CA GLN A 90 -25.51 -9.07 12.27
C GLN A 90 -24.44 -8.22 12.98
N PRO A 91 -23.68 -8.75 13.97
CA PRO A 91 -22.62 -7.97 14.61
C PRO A 91 -21.51 -7.50 13.65
N LEU A 92 -21.22 -8.26 12.57
CA LEU A 92 -20.24 -7.85 11.56
C LEU A 92 -20.82 -6.79 10.60
N LYS A 93 -22.12 -6.83 10.29
CA LYS A 93 -22.79 -5.74 9.57
C LYS A 93 -22.73 -4.43 10.37
N ASP A 94 -23.05 -4.50 11.65
CA ASP A 94 -23.03 -3.35 12.55
C ASP A 94 -21.60 -2.81 12.71
N PHE A 95 -20.61 -3.69 12.77
CA PHE A 95 -19.20 -3.30 12.77
C PHE A 95 -18.81 -2.62 11.45
N GLY A 96 -19.20 -3.16 10.29
CA GLY A 96 -18.96 -2.55 8.99
C GLY A 96 -19.55 -1.15 8.87
N LYS A 97 -20.77 -0.93 9.37
CA LYS A 97 -21.38 0.41 9.45
C LYS A 97 -20.54 1.36 10.30
N LEU A 98 -20.08 0.89 11.47
CA LEU A 98 -19.22 1.67 12.36
C LEU A 98 -17.90 2.06 11.68
N MET A 99 -17.29 1.14 10.92
CA MET A 99 -16.04 1.43 10.18
C MET A 99 -16.25 2.54 9.16
N VAL A 100 -17.29 2.46 8.34
CA VAL A 100 -17.59 3.50 7.34
C VAL A 100 -17.75 4.87 8.01
N GLU A 101 -18.52 4.95 9.08
CA GLU A 101 -18.78 6.19 9.80
C GLU A 101 -17.49 6.78 10.40
N HIS A 102 -16.74 5.98 11.15
CA HIS A 102 -15.58 6.46 11.89
C HIS A 102 -14.38 6.76 10.98
N HIS A 103 -14.12 5.94 9.96
CA HIS A 103 -13.02 6.18 9.03
C HIS A 103 -13.30 7.35 8.07
N THR A 104 -14.56 7.59 7.69
CA THR A 104 -14.92 8.83 6.96
C THR A 104 -14.60 10.06 7.82
N ALA A 105 -15.02 10.06 9.09
CA ALA A 105 -14.71 11.15 10.00
C ALA A 105 -13.20 11.30 10.29
N SER A 106 -12.46 10.19 10.31
CA SER A 106 -10.99 10.18 10.41
C SER A 106 -10.35 10.87 9.21
N THR A 107 -10.78 10.53 7.99
CA THR A 107 -10.27 11.13 6.75
C THR A 107 -10.45 12.65 6.73
N ASP A 108 -11.61 13.14 7.16
CA ASP A 108 -11.86 14.59 7.22
C ASP A 108 -10.99 15.29 8.26
N LYS A 109 -10.80 14.67 9.43
CA LYS A 109 -9.88 15.18 10.47
C LYS A 109 -8.43 15.18 10.01
N LEU A 110 -8.00 14.15 9.28
CA LEU A 110 -6.65 14.04 8.73
C LEU A 110 -6.39 15.16 7.73
N LYS A 111 -7.31 15.40 6.79
CA LYS A 111 -7.24 16.51 5.84
C LYS A 111 -7.16 17.86 6.55
N ALA A 112 -8.00 18.06 7.57
CA ALA A 112 -8.00 19.29 8.36
C ALA A 112 -6.70 19.50 9.15
N ALA A 113 -6.07 18.43 9.64
CA ALA A 113 -4.77 18.49 10.31
C ALA A 113 -3.64 18.81 9.31
N GLY A 114 -3.63 18.14 8.15
CA GLY A 114 -2.65 18.39 7.09
C GLY A 114 -2.72 19.83 6.53
N ALA A 115 -3.93 20.37 6.35
CA ALA A 115 -4.12 21.75 5.89
C ALA A 115 -3.61 22.81 6.89
N LYS A 116 -3.48 22.47 8.18
CA LYS A 116 -2.95 23.35 9.23
C LYS A 116 -1.44 23.23 9.40
N ALA A 117 -0.82 22.20 8.81
CA ALA A 117 0.62 22.00 8.86
C ALA A 117 1.37 23.11 8.08
N SER A 118 2.64 23.32 8.40
CA SER A 118 3.52 24.25 7.71
C SER A 118 4.84 23.56 7.34
N PRO A 119 5.10 23.24 6.04
CA PRO A 119 4.21 23.45 4.91
C PRO A 119 2.93 22.58 5.00
N ALA A 120 1.87 23.01 4.29
CA ALA A 120 0.62 22.26 4.26
C ALA A 120 0.81 20.87 3.64
N ILE A 121 0.15 19.87 4.20
CA ILE A 121 0.17 18.48 3.73
C ILE A 121 -1.22 18.13 3.23
N THR A 122 -1.30 17.67 1.97
CA THR A 122 -2.54 17.15 1.39
C THR A 122 -2.41 15.64 1.26
N PRO A 123 -3.21 14.82 1.97
CA PRO A 123 -3.18 13.38 1.80
C PRO A 123 -3.49 12.98 0.36
N SER A 124 -2.64 12.14 -0.22
CA SER A 124 -2.82 11.52 -1.54
C SER A 124 -2.77 10.00 -1.38
N PRO A 125 -3.83 9.39 -0.84
CA PRO A 125 -3.83 7.98 -0.51
C PRO A 125 -3.80 7.09 -1.75
N ALA A 126 -3.01 6.02 -1.69
CA ALA A 126 -3.00 4.94 -2.66
C ALA A 126 -3.02 3.62 -1.88
N LEU A 127 -3.91 2.71 -2.27
CA LEU A 127 -3.94 1.39 -1.65
C LEU A 127 -2.64 0.64 -1.95
N SER A 128 -2.14 -0.10 -0.96
CA SER A 128 -1.09 -1.07 -1.21
C SER A 128 -1.63 -2.28 -1.97
N VAL A 129 -0.75 -3.02 -2.63
CA VAL A 129 -1.09 -4.30 -3.29
C VAL A 129 -1.80 -5.25 -2.33
N GLU A 130 -1.40 -5.27 -1.05
CA GLU A 130 -2.04 -6.08 -0.03
C GLU A 130 -3.48 -5.63 0.25
N GLN A 131 -3.72 -4.32 0.35
CA GLN A 131 -5.06 -3.78 0.59
C GLN A 131 -5.99 -4.01 -0.60
N GLU A 132 -5.49 -3.82 -1.83
CA GLU A 132 -6.25 -4.12 -3.05
C GLU A 132 -6.64 -5.60 -3.13
N ALA A 133 -5.68 -6.49 -2.89
CA ALA A 133 -5.93 -7.94 -2.84
C ALA A 133 -6.90 -8.32 -1.71
N GLY A 134 -6.81 -7.65 -0.56
CA GLY A 134 -7.72 -7.84 0.57
C GLY A 134 -9.17 -7.52 0.21
N LEU A 135 -9.41 -6.36 -0.42
CA LEU A 135 -10.74 -5.97 -0.89
C LEU A 135 -11.26 -6.94 -1.96
N GLU A 136 -10.41 -7.39 -2.87
CA GLU A 136 -10.82 -8.35 -3.89
C GLU A 136 -11.21 -9.70 -3.28
N ALA A 137 -10.45 -10.20 -2.31
CA ALA A 137 -10.80 -11.40 -1.59
C ALA A 137 -12.15 -11.28 -0.86
N LEU A 138 -12.47 -10.10 -0.29
CA LEU A 138 -13.78 -9.86 0.33
C LEU A 138 -14.91 -9.81 -0.70
N ARG A 139 -14.69 -9.27 -1.90
CA ARG A 139 -15.71 -9.26 -2.97
C ARG A 139 -16.07 -10.68 -3.42
N GLN A 140 -15.08 -11.55 -3.50
CA GLN A 140 -15.24 -12.94 -3.95
C GLN A 140 -15.76 -13.89 -2.87
N ALA A 141 -15.56 -13.55 -1.59
CA ALA A 141 -16.01 -14.38 -0.48
C ALA A 141 -17.53 -14.24 -0.26
N GLU A 142 -18.17 -15.34 0.15
CA GLU A 142 -19.61 -15.38 0.42
C GLU A 142 -19.90 -16.11 1.74
N GLY A 143 -21.06 -15.84 2.33
CA GLY A 143 -21.56 -16.55 3.50
C GLY A 143 -20.57 -16.53 4.68
N ALA A 144 -20.38 -17.69 5.34
CA ALA A 144 -19.47 -17.80 6.47
C ALA A 144 -17.99 -17.56 6.11
N ALA A 145 -17.60 -17.78 4.85
CA ALA A 145 -16.25 -17.50 4.39
C ALA A 145 -15.99 -15.98 4.33
N PHE A 146 -17.00 -15.19 3.94
CA PHE A 146 -16.94 -13.74 4.01
C PHE A 146 -16.74 -13.27 5.45
N ASP A 147 -17.56 -13.72 6.38
CA ASP A 147 -17.49 -13.32 7.80
C ASP A 147 -16.10 -13.61 8.40
N THR A 148 -15.55 -14.78 8.09
CA THR A 148 -14.21 -15.19 8.53
C THR A 148 -13.12 -14.32 7.94
N ALA A 149 -13.16 -14.07 6.62
CA ALA A 149 -12.18 -13.25 5.93
C ALA A 149 -12.24 -11.79 6.41
N TYR A 150 -13.43 -11.23 6.53
CA TYR A 150 -13.63 -9.85 7.01
C TYR A 150 -13.05 -9.68 8.42
N LYS A 151 -13.43 -10.52 9.37
CA LYS A 151 -12.92 -10.43 10.75
C LYS A 151 -11.40 -10.53 10.81
N ALA A 152 -10.80 -11.47 10.09
CA ALA A 152 -9.35 -11.64 10.06
C ALA A 152 -8.64 -10.41 9.46
N GLN A 153 -9.14 -9.89 8.34
CA GLN A 153 -8.59 -8.70 7.70
C GLN A 153 -8.70 -7.46 8.59
N GLN A 154 -9.86 -7.25 9.23
CA GLN A 154 -10.08 -6.11 10.13
C GLN A 154 -9.13 -6.15 11.34
N ILE A 155 -8.90 -7.32 11.94
CA ILE A 155 -7.92 -7.44 13.03
C ILE A 155 -6.52 -7.03 12.56
N ALA A 156 -6.07 -7.57 11.42
CA ALA A 156 -4.73 -7.29 10.90
C ALA A 156 -4.54 -5.81 10.50
N ALA A 157 -5.55 -5.23 9.84
CA ALA A 157 -5.52 -3.83 9.42
C ALA A 157 -5.49 -2.89 10.62
N HIS A 158 -6.29 -3.15 11.66
CA HIS A 158 -6.30 -2.33 12.87
C HIS A 158 -5.02 -2.48 13.70
N GLU A 159 -4.37 -3.64 13.73
CA GLU A 159 -3.06 -3.80 14.39
C GLU A 159 -1.95 -2.99 13.69
N LYS A 160 -1.96 -2.98 12.34
CA LYS A 160 -1.06 -2.14 11.54
C LYS A 160 -1.34 -0.66 11.75
N ALA A 161 -2.60 -0.25 11.68
CA ALA A 161 -3.02 1.14 11.91
C ALA A 161 -2.63 1.60 13.32
N LEU A 162 -2.82 0.76 14.34
CA LEU A 162 -2.44 1.08 15.72
C LEU A 162 -0.93 1.30 15.83
N THR A 163 -0.13 0.46 15.20
CA THR A 163 1.34 0.63 15.16
C THR A 163 1.72 1.95 14.50
N LEU A 164 1.11 2.27 13.36
CA LEU A 164 1.37 3.48 12.60
C LEU A 164 1.04 4.75 13.41
N VAL A 165 -0.17 4.85 13.96
CA VAL A 165 -0.59 6.04 14.71
C VAL A 165 0.16 6.20 16.02
N LYS A 166 0.48 5.11 16.72
CA LYS A 166 1.31 5.16 17.94
C LYS A 166 2.71 5.65 17.66
N GLY A 167 3.33 5.12 16.60
CA GLY A 167 4.66 5.54 16.17
C GLY A 167 4.69 7.05 15.88
N TYR A 168 3.75 7.52 15.05
CA TYR A 168 3.72 8.92 14.68
C TYR A 168 3.31 9.85 15.83
N ALA A 169 2.40 9.43 16.71
CA ALA A 169 2.07 10.17 17.92
C ALA A 169 3.31 10.41 18.81
N ALA A 170 4.17 9.40 18.95
CA ALA A 170 5.39 9.50 19.74
C ALA A 170 6.46 10.38 19.05
N THR A 171 6.82 10.05 17.80
CA THR A 171 8.04 10.57 17.15
C THR A 171 7.78 11.46 15.94
N GLY A 172 6.52 11.69 15.56
CA GLY A 172 6.17 12.48 14.39
C GLY A 172 6.74 13.90 14.42
N ASP A 173 6.94 14.46 13.23
CA ASP A 173 7.59 15.74 12.94
C ASP A 173 6.59 16.89 12.73
N VAL A 174 5.32 16.57 12.41
CA VAL A 174 4.26 17.57 12.18
C VAL A 174 3.30 17.61 13.37
N PRO A 175 3.31 18.68 14.21
CA PRO A 175 2.54 18.74 15.45
C PRO A 175 1.04 18.47 15.28
N GLU A 176 0.43 18.98 14.22
CA GLU A 176 -0.98 18.80 13.89
C GLU A 176 -1.30 17.32 13.61
N LEU A 177 -0.42 16.64 12.88
CA LEU A 177 -0.55 15.21 12.58
C LEU A 177 -0.23 14.34 13.80
N LYS A 178 0.69 14.74 14.70
CA LYS A 178 0.90 14.04 15.98
C LYS A 178 -0.35 14.08 16.86
N LYS A 179 -1.01 15.24 16.93
CA LYS A 179 -2.25 15.39 17.67
C LYS A 179 -3.34 14.50 17.08
N PHE A 180 -3.50 14.54 15.76
CA PHE A 180 -4.42 13.65 15.05
C PHE A 180 -4.12 12.17 15.37
N ALA A 181 -2.85 11.75 15.29
CA ALA A 181 -2.43 10.37 15.56
C ALA A 181 -2.77 9.93 17.00
N SER A 182 -2.56 10.82 17.98
CA SER A 182 -2.89 10.56 19.39
C SER A 182 -4.40 10.39 19.62
N ASP A 183 -5.21 11.18 18.92
CA ASP A 183 -6.68 11.08 18.99
C ASP A 183 -7.17 9.80 18.28
N ALA A 184 -6.56 9.45 17.14
CA ALA A 184 -6.87 8.25 16.37
C ALA A 184 -6.49 6.95 17.10
N GLU A 185 -5.38 6.91 17.84
CA GLU A 185 -4.92 5.74 18.61
C GLU A 185 -6.05 5.14 19.46
N LYS A 186 -6.79 5.99 20.18
CA LYS A 186 -7.87 5.55 21.07
C LYS A 186 -9.01 4.89 20.30
N VAL A 187 -9.34 5.43 19.13
CA VAL A 187 -10.41 4.92 18.27
C VAL A 187 -10.01 3.57 17.66
N VAL A 188 -8.80 3.50 17.09
CA VAL A 188 -8.27 2.25 16.50
C VAL A 188 -8.18 1.14 17.54
N GLN A 189 -7.72 1.46 18.76
CA GLN A 189 -7.68 0.49 19.86
C GLN A 189 -9.08 -0.02 20.24
N ALA A 190 -10.08 0.87 20.29
CA ALA A 190 -11.46 0.48 20.60
C ALA A 190 -12.07 -0.40 19.52
N HIS A 191 -11.82 -0.08 18.24
CA HIS A 191 -12.23 -0.90 17.11
C HIS A 191 -11.58 -2.29 17.14
N LEU A 192 -10.27 -2.36 17.37
CA LEU A 192 -9.52 -3.62 17.49
C LEU A 192 -10.07 -4.50 18.61
N THR A 193 -10.36 -3.92 19.78
CA THR A 193 -10.98 -4.64 20.90
C THR A 193 -12.36 -5.15 20.51
N LYS A 194 -13.17 -4.33 19.84
CA LYS A 194 -14.52 -4.72 19.41
C LYS A 194 -14.48 -5.89 18.44
N ILE A 195 -13.68 -5.83 17.37
CA ILE A 195 -13.65 -6.89 16.35
C ILE A 195 -13.07 -8.21 16.88
N LYS A 196 -12.13 -8.17 17.82
CA LYS A 196 -11.62 -9.37 18.52
C LYS A 196 -12.67 -10.04 19.41
N GLY A 197 -13.65 -9.28 19.88
CA GLY A 197 -14.75 -9.76 20.74
C GLY A 197 -16.01 -10.19 19.98
N LEU A 198 -16.10 -9.89 18.68
CA LEU A 198 -17.03 -10.57 17.77
C LEU A 198 -16.49 -11.96 17.44
#